data_AF-A0A2G9M2X8-F1
#
_entry.id   AF-A0A2G9M2X8-F1
#
_cell.length_a   1.000
_cell.length_b   1.000
_cell.length_c   1.000
_cell.angle_alpha   90.00
_cell.angle_beta   90.00
_cell.angle_gamma   90.00
#
_symmetry.space_group_name_H-M   'P 1'
#
loop_
_entity.id
_entity.type
_entity.pdbx_description
1 polymer ?
#
loop_
_entity_poly.entity_id
_entity_poly.type
_entity_poly.pdbx_seq_one_letter_code
_entity_poly.pdbx_strand_id
1 'polypeptide(L)' 'KDWRALSFFLVFHGRAVCTARKPKCETCSLRNLCPRLGV' A
#
# COMPACT_ATOMS: atom_id res chain seq x y z
N LYS A 1 -18.07 -3.58 10.40
CA LYS A 1 -18.40 -4.18 9.08
C LYS A 1 -17.35 -3.81 8.02
N ASP A 2 -16.44 -2.89 8.36
CA ASP A 2 -15.59 -2.13 7.44
C ASP A 2 -14.18 -2.71 7.24
N TRP A 3 -13.72 -3.52 8.21
CA TRP A 3 -12.41 -4.19 8.16
C TRP A 3 -12.24 -5.13 6.96
N ARG A 4 -13.33 -5.75 6.48
CA ARG A 4 -13.28 -6.63 5.31
C ARG A 4 -12.93 -5.84 4.03
N ALA A 5 -13.50 -4.65 3.86
CA ALA A 5 -13.19 -3.80 2.72
C ALA A 5 -11.74 -3.30 2.81
N LEU A 6 -11.28 -2.94 4.01
CA LEU A 6 -9.89 -2.53 4.25
C LEU A 6 -8.89 -3.60 3.80
N SER A 7 -9.13 -4.88 4.11
CA SER A 7 -8.26 -5.97 3.66
C SER A 7 -8.15 -6.02 2.14
N PHE A 8 -9.26 -5.89 1.41
CA PHE A 8 -9.21 -5.83 -0.05
C PHE A 8 -8.44 -4.61 -0.55
N PHE A 9 -8.67 -3.43 0.01
CA PHE A 9 -7.93 -2.22 -0.36
C PHE A 9 -6.42 -2.38 -0.16
N LEU A 10 -5.98 -2.98 0.95
CA LEU A 10 -4.56 -3.23 1.21
C LEU A 10 -3.96 -4.22 0.20
N VAL A 11 -4.67 -5.29 -0.14
CA VAL A 11 -4.23 -6.26 -1.16
C VAL A 11 -4.09 -5.59 -2.53
N PHE A 12 -5.10 -4.82 -2.95
CA PHE A 12 -5.05 -4.08 -4.23
C PHE A 12 -3.94 -3.04 -4.24
N HIS A 13 -3.78 -2.29 -3.14
CA HIS A 13 -2.71 -1.30 -3.01
C HIS A 13 -1.32 -1.93 -3.09
N GLY A 14 -1.09 -3.05 -2.40
CA GLY A 14 0.18 -3.79 -2.48
C GLY A 14 0.50 -4.27 -3.89
N ARG A 15 -0.52 -4.72 -4.64
CA ARG A 15 -0.35 -5.19 -6.02
C ARG A 15 -0.11 -4.07 -7.04
N ALA A 16 -0.79 -2.94 -6.89
CA ALA A 16 -0.75 -1.86 -7.88
C ALA A 16 0.35 -0.80 -7.60
N VAL A 17 0.63 -0.54 -6.31
CA VAL A 17 1.48 0.57 -5.85
C VAL A 17 2.65 0.05 -5.02
N CYS A 18 2.39 -0.63 -3.90
CA CYS A 18 3.43 -1.05 -2.95
C CYS A 18 4.01 -2.43 -3.29
N THR A 19 4.47 -2.62 -4.53
CA THR A 19 5.00 -3.92 -4.99
C THR A 19 6.31 -4.29 -4.29
N ALA A 20 6.56 -5.60 -4.10
CA ALA A 20 7.68 -6.10 -3.32
C ALA A 20 9.08 -5.78 -3.88
N ARG A 21 9.23 -5.61 -5.20
CA ARG A 21 10.55 -5.36 -5.82
C ARG A 21 10.84 -3.89 -6.07
N LYS A 22 9.83 -3.10 -6.45
CA LYS A 22 9.99 -1.68 -6.78
C LYS A 22 8.66 -0.95 -6.51
N PRO A 23 8.38 -0.58 -5.26
CA PRO A 23 7.15 0.11 -4.91
C PRO A 23 7.13 1.52 -5.53
N LYS A 24 5.95 1.96 -5.98
CA LYS A 24 5.72 3.28 -6.56
C LYS A 24 5.48 4.33 -5.46
N CYS A 25 6.48 4.52 -4.59
CA CYS A 25 6.36 5.41 -3.43
C CYS A 25 6.07 6.86 -3.82
N GLU A 26 6.51 7.30 -5.00
CA GLU A 26 6.31 8.67 -5.48
C GLU A 26 4.84 9.04 -5.68
N THR A 27 4.05 8.07 -6.15
CA THR A 27 2.62 8.23 -6.42
C THR A 27 1.73 7.58 -5.35
N CYS A 28 2.33 7.10 -4.25
CA CYS A 28 1.61 6.44 -3.18
C CYS A 28 0.84 7.47 -2.33
N SER A 29 -0.49 7.33 -2.26
CA SER A 29 -1.36 8.17 -1.42
C SER A 29 -1.06 8.06 0.08
N LEU A 30 -0.49 6.93 0.51
CA LEU A 30 -0.10 6.69 1.89
C LEU A 30 1.33 7.16 2.20
N ARG A 31 2.02 7.85 1.28
CA ARG A 31 3.45 8.21 1.42
C ARG A 31 3.80 8.94 2.72
N ASN A 32 2.90 9.80 3.20
CA ASN A 32 3.10 10.59 4.43
C ASN A 32 2.80 9.80 5.71
N LEU A 33 2.03 8.70 5.61
CA LEU A 33 1.68 7.83 6.73
C LEU A 33 2.50 6.53 6.74
N CYS A 34 3.17 6.20 5.62
CA CYS A 34 3.88 4.96 5.45
C CYS A 34 5.20 4.99 6.23
N PRO A 35 5.46 4.01 7.14
CA PRO A 35 6.71 3.92 7.88
C PRO A 35 7.88 3.40 7.01
N ARG A 36 7.60 2.95 5.77
CA ARG A 36 8.58 2.45 4.79
C ARG A 36 9.49 1.33 5.33
N LEU A 37 8.93 0.46 6.17
CA LEU A 37 9.66 -0.70 6.68
C LEU A 37 9.83 -1.73 5.57
N GLY A 38 11.08 -1.96 5.13
CA GLY A 38 11.40 -2.95 4.10
C GLY A 38 11.09 -2.52 2.66
N VAL A 39 10.95 -1.22 2.41
CA VAL A 39 10.71 -0.59 1.10
C VAL A 39 11.89 0.28 0.70
#